data_AF-A0A2T7DAH7-F1
#
_entry.id   AF-A0A2T7DAH7-F1
#
_cell.length_a   1.000
_cell.length_b   1.000
_cell.length_c   1.000
_cell.angle_alpha   90.00
_cell.angle_beta   90.00
_cell.angle_gamma   90.00
#
_symmetry.space_group_name_H-M   'P 1'
#
loop_
_entity.id
_entity.type
_entity.pdbx_description
1 polymer ?
#
loop_
_entity_poly.entity_id
_entity_poly.type
_entity_poly.pdbx_seq_one_letter_code
_entity_poly.pdbx_strand_id
1 'polypeptide(L)'
;MGDIAAAACDAPAPQMTKENNLFMQIAVHPDGTVTRPEVPLLPPSAPGAAVASRDVPLDASLGTYLRLFLPDPAPRSPARLPVVLFFHGGGFVLFSPATAFYHAHCEAMAAAVPCLVASLEYRLAPERRLPAAYEDAASAVAWLRTTADPWVAAHGDLSRCYVMGSSSGGNMAFFAGLRTRALDLVRGLLLHQPYFGGVERTPSEARSEDDAMLPLEANDRLWSLALPPGADRDHEFCNPARAVAPEALAGLPRCLVTGNRDDPLIDRQRDFARWLRDQGGVEVVVRTDHAGSHASELFVPERAEELFAAMREFVSADGARGAASC
;
A
#
# COMPACT_ATOMS: atom_id res chain seq x y z
N MET A 1 -31.21 -5.22 -35.34
CA MET A 1 -29.97 -4.42 -35.24
C MET A 1 -29.20 -5.01 -34.07
N GLY A 2 -28.21 -5.85 -34.39
CA GLY A 2 -27.54 -6.76 -33.45
C GLY A 2 -26.44 -6.08 -32.64
N ASP A 3 -26.20 -6.67 -31.47
CA ASP A 3 -25.21 -6.35 -30.46
C ASP A 3 -23.83 -5.99 -31.01
N ILE A 4 -23.36 -4.79 -30.65
CA ILE A 4 -21.97 -4.35 -30.74
C ILE A 4 -21.36 -4.24 -29.33
N ALA A 5 -21.94 -4.92 -28.33
CA ALA A 5 -21.54 -4.83 -26.92
C ALA A 5 -20.88 -6.10 -26.35
N ALA A 6 -20.71 -7.16 -27.15
CA ALA A 6 -20.22 -8.46 -26.66
C ALA A 6 -18.84 -8.88 -27.20
N ALA A 7 -18.09 -8.01 -27.88
CA ALA A 7 -16.87 -8.40 -28.60
C ALA A 7 -15.55 -7.92 -28.00
N ALA A 8 -15.51 -7.47 -26.73
CA ALA A 8 -14.29 -6.92 -26.12
C ALA A 8 -13.79 -7.68 -24.87
N CYS A 9 -14.32 -8.86 -24.54
CA CYS A 9 -14.05 -9.50 -23.25
C CYS A 9 -13.18 -10.78 -23.27
N ASP A 10 -12.52 -11.13 -24.39
CA ASP A 10 -11.78 -12.40 -24.49
C ASP A 10 -10.32 -12.28 -25.00
N ALA A 11 -9.74 -11.08 -24.99
CA ALA A 11 -8.29 -10.99 -25.16
C ALA A 11 -7.62 -11.39 -23.83
N PRO A 12 -6.75 -12.42 -23.78
CA PRO A 12 -5.96 -12.67 -22.58
C PRO A 12 -5.18 -11.40 -22.26
N ALA A 13 -5.22 -10.98 -20.99
CA ALA A 13 -4.40 -9.87 -20.53
C ALA A 13 -2.96 -10.11 -21.00
N PRO A 14 -2.29 -9.12 -21.62
CA PRO A 14 -0.94 -9.31 -22.14
C PRO A 14 -0.08 -9.87 -21.00
N GLN A 15 0.54 -11.02 -21.26
CA GLN A 15 1.35 -11.68 -20.25
C GLN A 15 2.49 -10.73 -19.88
N MET A 16 2.58 -10.39 -18.60
CA MET A 16 3.69 -9.59 -18.10
C MET A 16 4.98 -10.38 -18.28
N THR A 17 5.98 -9.74 -18.86
CA THR A 17 7.32 -10.28 -19.07
C THR A 17 8.33 -9.26 -18.57
N LYS A 18 9.57 -9.69 -18.35
CA LYS A 18 10.67 -8.79 -17.99
C LYS A 18 10.87 -7.64 -19.00
N GLU A 19 10.54 -7.86 -20.27
CA GLU A 19 10.67 -6.87 -21.34
C GLU A 19 9.59 -5.78 -21.30
N ASN A 20 8.36 -6.11 -20.88
CA ASN A 20 7.27 -5.13 -20.73
C ASN A 20 7.08 -4.65 -19.27
N ASN A 21 7.95 -5.10 -18.36
CA ASN A 21 7.96 -4.73 -16.95
C ASN A 21 8.28 -3.24 -16.75
N LEU A 22 7.43 -2.52 -16.00
CA LEU A 22 7.57 -1.08 -15.78
C LEU A 22 8.83 -0.71 -14.98
N PHE A 23 9.26 -1.55 -14.03
CA PHE A 23 10.47 -1.28 -13.26
C PHE A 23 11.74 -1.42 -14.10
N MET A 24 11.74 -2.34 -15.07
CA MET A 24 12.85 -2.52 -16.00
C MET A 24 12.99 -1.35 -16.99
N GLN A 25 11.90 -0.61 -17.25
CA GLN A 25 11.90 0.58 -18.10
C GLN A 25 12.44 1.85 -17.41
N ILE A 26 12.76 1.79 -16.11
CA ILE A 26 13.40 2.90 -15.40
C ILE A 26 14.85 3.03 -15.89
N ALA A 27 15.15 4.15 -16.55
CA ALA A 27 16.51 4.49 -16.98
C ALA A 27 17.16 5.41 -15.94
N VAL A 28 18.35 5.02 -15.46
CA VAL A 28 19.17 5.84 -14.55
C VAL A 28 20.23 6.57 -15.37
N HIS A 29 20.28 7.89 -15.26
CA HIS A 29 21.21 8.75 -16.00
C HIS A 29 22.54 8.91 -15.25
N PRO A 30 23.65 9.29 -15.93
CA PRO A 30 24.95 9.48 -15.29
C PRO A 30 24.98 10.52 -14.17
N ASP A 31 24.05 11.48 -14.16
CA ASP A 31 23.90 12.50 -13.11
C ASP A 31 23.06 12.03 -11.90
N GLY A 32 22.59 10.78 -11.91
CA GLY A 32 21.78 10.19 -10.86
C GLY A 32 20.28 10.45 -10.96
N THR A 33 19.83 11.20 -11.97
CA THR A 33 18.40 11.37 -12.27
C THR A 33 17.81 10.12 -12.95
N VAL A 34 16.49 10.01 -13.01
CA VAL A 34 15.81 8.87 -13.64
C VAL A 34 14.76 9.31 -14.65
N THR A 35 14.63 8.55 -15.74
CA THR A 35 13.44 8.57 -16.59
C THR A 35 12.55 7.39 -16.23
N ARG A 36 11.26 7.66 -16.03
CA ARG A 36 10.24 6.68 -15.66
C ARG A 36 9.40 6.30 -16.89
N PRO A 37 8.85 5.08 -16.96
CA PRO A 37 7.89 4.73 -18.00
C PRO A 37 6.63 5.57 -17.90
N GLU A 38 5.97 5.78 -19.04
CA GLU A 38 4.63 6.35 -19.05
C GLU A 38 3.62 5.33 -18.54
N VAL A 39 2.75 5.77 -17.64
CA VAL A 39 1.68 4.95 -17.07
C VAL A 39 0.36 5.71 -17.18
N PRO A 40 -0.75 5.05 -17.57
CA PRO A 40 -2.04 5.72 -17.66
C PRO A 40 -2.45 6.29 -16.30
N LEU A 41 -2.82 7.58 -16.29
CA LEU A 41 -3.38 8.26 -15.13
C LEU A 41 -4.87 8.52 -15.35
N LEU A 42 -5.66 8.36 -14.29
CA LEU A 42 -7.09 8.66 -14.29
C LEU A 42 -7.36 9.94 -13.49
N PRO A 43 -8.27 10.81 -13.96
CA PRO A 43 -8.80 11.88 -13.13
C PRO A 43 -9.66 11.29 -12.00
N PRO A 44 -10.01 12.10 -10.97
CA PRO A 44 -11.00 11.67 -9.99
C PRO A 44 -12.36 11.35 -10.64
N SER A 45 -13.03 10.34 -10.10
CA SER A 45 -14.32 9.83 -10.58
C SER A 45 -15.45 10.78 -10.24
N ALA A 46 -16.29 11.06 -11.24
CA ALA A 46 -17.41 11.99 -11.10
C ALA A 46 -18.44 11.52 -10.06
N PRO A 47 -19.19 12.46 -9.43
CA PRO A 47 -20.36 12.11 -8.62
C PRO A 47 -21.37 11.27 -9.40
N GLY A 48 -21.95 10.24 -8.78
CA GLY A 48 -22.87 9.29 -9.40
C GLY A 48 -22.21 8.02 -9.99
N ALA A 49 -20.88 7.90 -9.94
CA ALA A 49 -20.21 6.61 -10.09
C ALA A 49 -20.50 5.70 -8.90
N ALA A 50 -20.22 4.40 -8.98
CA ALA A 50 -20.38 3.50 -7.82
C ALA A 50 -19.47 3.89 -6.63
N VAL A 51 -18.33 4.51 -6.95
CA VAL A 51 -17.42 5.14 -6.00
C VAL A 51 -17.02 6.49 -6.58
N ALA A 52 -17.35 7.57 -5.88
CA ALA A 52 -16.91 8.91 -6.23
C ALA A 52 -15.49 9.15 -5.69
N SER A 53 -14.68 9.96 -6.39
CA SER A 53 -13.38 10.35 -5.84
C SER A 53 -13.02 11.82 -6.09
N ARG A 54 -12.14 12.36 -5.24
CA ARG A 54 -11.59 13.72 -5.39
C ARG A 54 -10.23 13.87 -4.74
N ASP A 55 -9.45 14.81 -5.26
CA ASP A 55 -8.13 15.13 -4.72
C ASP A 55 -8.23 16.26 -3.68
N VAL A 56 -7.48 16.12 -2.59
CA VAL A 56 -7.37 17.10 -1.51
C VAL A 56 -5.90 17.36 -1.23
N PRO A 57 -5.42 18.62 -1.32
CA PRO A 57 -4.02 18.93 -1.01
C PRO A 57 -3.65 18.51 0.41
N LEU A 58 -2.48 17.88 0.55
CA LEU A 58 -1.87 17.58 1.85
C LEU A 58 -0.82 18.65 2.17
N ASP A 59 0.19 18.78 1.31
CA ASP A 59 1.18 19.85 1.34
C ASP A 59 1.49 20.31 -0.09
N ALA A 60 0.97 21.48 -0.45
CA ALA A 60 1.14 22.05 -1.78
C ALA A 60 2.61 22.41 -2.10
N SER A 61 3.44 22.69 -1.09
CA SER A 61 4.86 23.01 -1.29
C SER A 61 5.69 21.76 -1.65
N LEU A 62 5.20 20.59 -1.25
CA LEU A 62 5.79 19.29 -1.53
C LEU A 62 5.10 18.57 -2.71
N GLY A 63 3.99 19.11 -3.21
CA GLY A 63 3.19 18.51 -4.27
C GLY A 63 2.42 17.26 -3.82
N THR A 64 2.24 17.06 -2.51
CA THR A 64 1.54 15.87 -1.97
C THR A 64 0.06 16.14 -1.80
N TYR A 65 -0.76 15.11 -2.03
CA TYR A 65 -2.21 15.16 -1.90
C TYR A 65 -2.78 13.81 -1.48
N LEU A 66 -4.05 13.82 -1.07
CA LEU A 66 -4.84 12.62 -0.83
C LEU A 66 -5.92 12.52 -1.90
N ARG A 67 -6.02 11.40 -2.61
CA ARG A 67 -7.23 11.06 -3.36
C ARG A 67 -8.20 10.34 -2.43
N LEU A 68 -9.33 10.97 -2.16
CA LEU A 68 -10.40 10.38 -1.37
C LEU A 68 -11.31 9.57 -2.29
N PHE A 69 -11.70 8.36 -1.87
CA PHE A 69 -12.69 7.51 -2.51
C PHE A 69 -13.83 7.23 -1.54
N LEU A 70 -15.06 7.45 -1.99
CA LEU A 70 -16.26 7.32 -1.20
C LEU A 70 -17.30 6.51 -1.99
N PRO A 71 -17.82 5.38 -1.46
CA PRO A 71 -18.94 4.67 -2.06
C PRO A 71 -20.13 5.60 -2.29
N ASP A 72 -20.79 5.51 -3.45
CA ASP A 72 -21.92 6.36 -3.84
C ASP A 72 -23.09 5.50 -4.37
N PRO A 73 -24.27 5.48 -3.70
CA PRO A 73 -24.61 6.28 -2.52
C PRO A 73 -23.85 5.83 -1.27
N ALA A 74 -23.28 6.79 -0.56
CA ALA A 74 -22.67 6.53 0.74
C ALA A 74 -23.72 5.92 1.69
N PRO A 75 -23.33 4.98 2.57
CA PRO A 75 -24.26 4.42 3.55
C PRO A 75 -24.98 5.53 4.32
N ARG A 76 -26.29 5.40 4.43
CA ARG A 76 -27.10 6.39 5.14
C ARG A 76 -26.73 6.38 6.63
N SER A 77 -26.72 7.56 7.23
CA SER A 77 -26.63 7.75 8.68
C SER A 77 -27.58 6.78 9.42
N PRO A 78 -27.15 6.14 10.53
CA PRO A 78 -25.98 6.47 11.36
C PRO A 78 -24.68 5.72 11.03
N ALA A 79 -24.63 4.92 9.96
CA ALA A 79 -23.47 4.06 9.69
C ALA A 79 -22.30 4.83 9.02
N ARG A 80 -21.45 5.48 9.83
CA ARG A 80 -20.16 6.01 9.36
C ARG A 80 -19.21 4.86 8.97
N LEU A 81 -18.38 5.12 7.96
CA LEU A 81 -17.47 4.18 7.32
C LEU A 81 -16.12 4.15 8.03
N PRO A 82 -15.46 2.99 8.21
CA PRO A 82 -14.03 2.96 8.48
C PRO A 82 -13.25 3.86 7.54
N VAL A 83 -12.15 4.43 8.02
CA VAL A 83 -11.22 5.20 7.18
C VAL A 83 -9.98 4.35 6.93
N VAL A 84 -9.61 4.17 5.67
CA VAL A 84 -8.38 3.49 5.27
C VAL A 84 -7.45 4.50 4.59
N LEU A 85 -6.35 4.85 5.26
CA LEU A 85 -5.25 5.59 4.64
C LEU A 85 -4.39 4.61 3.84
N PHE A 86 -4.42 4.71 2.52
CA PHE A 86 -3.77 3.78 1.61
C PHE A 86 -2.51 4.36 0.97
N PHE A 87 -1.41 3.59 1.01
CA PHE A 87 -0.15 3.91 0.36
C PHE A 87 0.07 2.94 -0.80
N HIS A 88 0.22 3.49 -2.02
CA HIS A 88 0.47 2.68 -3.20
C HIS A 88 1.88 2.09 -3.21
N GLY A 89 2.06 0.98 -3.90
CA GLY A 89 3.37 0.38 -4.18
C GLY A 89 4.11 1.09 -5.31
N GLY A 90 5.20 0.50 -5.79
CA GLY A 90 6.06 1.10 -6.82
C GLY A 90 7.54 1.19 -6.47
N GLY A 91 7.97 0.50 -5.42
CA GLY A 91 9.37 0.47 -4.98
C GLY A 91 9.88 1.84 -4.56
N PHE A 92 8.99 2.73 -4.10
CA PHE A 92 9.24 4.15 -3.79
C PHE A 92 9.61 5.04 -5.00
N VAL A 93 9.69 4.48 -6.20
CA VAL A 93 10.20 5.17 -7.39
C VAL A 93 9.09 5.46 -8.40
N LEU A 94 8.01 4.67 -8.42
CA LEU A 94 6.92 4.79 -9.40
C LEU A 94 5.54 4.99 -8.76
N PHE A 95 4.63 5.38 -9.65
CA PHE A 95 3.17 5.45 -9.48
C PHE A 95 2.67 6.61 -8.64
N SER A 96 1.35 6.66 -8.52
CA SER A 96 0.53 7.72 -7.94
C SER A 96 -0.84 7.12 -7.60
N PRO A 97 -1.63 7.69 -6.66
CA PRO A 97 -3.04 7.38 -6.51
C PRO A 97 -3.84 7.51 -7.82
N ALA A 98 -3.39 8.35 -8.75
CA ALA A 98 -4.01 8.52 -10.06
C ALA A 98 -3.61 7.44 -11.07
N THR A 99 -2.60 6.62 -10.81
CA THR A 99 -2.23 5.52 -11.72
C THR A 99 -3.41 4.57 -11.87
N ALA A 100 -3.81 4.27 -13.11
CA ALA A 100 -5.11 3.68 -13.43
C ALA A 100 -5.45 2.42 -12.63
N PHE A 101 -4.48 1.50 -12.46
CA PHE A 101 -4.70 0.28 -11.70
C PHE A 101 -4.75 0.50 -10.18
N TYR A 102 -4.06 1.51 -9.62
CA TYR A 102 -4.19 1.87 -8.21
C TYR A 102 -5.49 2.64 -7.93
N HIS A 103 -5.90 3.50 -8.86
CA HIS A 103 -7.21 4.16 -8.80
C HIS A 103 -8.34 3.12 -8.79
N ALA A 104 -8.33 2.19 -9.76
CA ALA A 104 -9.32 1.11 -9.83
C ALA A 104 -9.28 0.21 -8.60
N HIS A 105 -8.09 -0.10 -8.07
CA HIS A 105 -7.94 -0.86 -6.83
C HIS A 105 -8.57 -0.13 -5.63
N CYS A 106 -8.39 1.19 -5.50
CA CYS A 106 -9.01 1.97 -4.43
C CYS A 106 -10.54 2.05 -4.56
N GLU A 107 -11.08 2.14 -5.78
CA GLU A 107 -12.52 2.04 -6.02
C GLU A 107 -13.06 0.67 -5.61
N ALA A 108 -12.42 -0.41 -6.07
CA ALA A 108 -12.80 -1.77 -5.72
C ALA A 108 -12.73 -2.00 -4.21
N MET A 109 -11.68 -1.50 -3.54
CA MET A 109 -11.50 -1.57 -2.10
C MET A 109 -12.60 -0.82 -1.34
N ALA A 110 -12.90 0.42 -1.73
CA ALA A 110 -13.95 1.22 -1.09
C ALA A 110 -15.33 0.55 -1.17
N ALA A 111 -15.62 -0.12 -2.29
CA ALA A 111 -16.86 -0.85 -2.49
C ALA A 111 -16.89 -2.20 -1.75
N ALA A 112 -15.84 -3.01 -1.88
CA ALA A 112 -15.77 -4.37 -1.36
C ALA A 112 -15.52 -4.42 0.15
N VAL A 113 -14.82 -3.43 0.70
CA VAL A 113 -14.66 -3.20 2.13
C VAL A 113 -15.31 -1.84 2.38
N PRO A 114 -16.62 -1.73 2.64
CA PRO A 114 -17.32 -0.45 2.74
C PRO A 114 -16.60 0.52 3.67
N CYS A 115 -15.80 1.41 3.09
CA CYS A 115 -14.85 2.28 3.77
C CYS A 115 -14.62 3.55 2.95
N LEU A 116 -14.19 4.61 3.63
CA LEU A 116 -13.63 5.79 2.99
C LEU A 116 -12.13 5.54 2.82
N VAL A 117 -11.65 5.55 1.58
CA VAL A 117 -10.22 5.41 1.30
C VAL A 117 -9.62 6.78 1.10
N ALA A 118 -8.51 7.08 1.77
CA ALA A 118 -7.67 8.22 1.48
C ALA A 118 -6.34 7.69 0.93
N SER A 119 -6.11 7.80 -0.38
CA SER A 119 -4.88 7.32 -1.02
C SER A 119 -3.85 8.44 -1.15
N LEU A 120 -2.65 8.23 -0.62
CA LEU A 120 -1.59 9.25 -0.56
C LEU A 120 -0.75 9.29 -1.83
N GLU A 121 -0.64 10.49 -2.41
CA GLU A 121 0.45 10.87 -3.31
C GLU A 121 1.65 11.29 -2.46
N TYR A 122 2.69 10.47 -2.46
CA TYR A 122 3.91 10.69 -1.70
C TYR A 122 5.09 10.99 -2.60
N ARG A 123 6.10 11.67 -2.06
CA ARG A 123 7.29 12.02 -2.82
C ARG A 123 8.09 10.77 -3.22
N LEU A 124 8.48 10.70 -4.49
CA LEU A 124 9.19 9.56 -5.06
C LEU A 124 10.72 9.73 -5.01
N ALA A 125 11.41 8.60 -4.90
CA ALA A 125 12.85 8.49 -5.08
C ALA A 125 13.23 8.37 -6.57
N PRO A 126 14.45 8.76 -6.97
CA PRO A 126 15.56 9.25 -6.13
C PRO A 126 15.52 10.75 -5.80
N GLU A 127 14.62 11.53 -6.38
CA GLU A 127 14.52 12.97 -6.15
C GLU A 127 14.26 13.30 -4.67
N ARG A 128 13.52 12.42 -3.99
CA ARG A 128 13.23 12.47 -2.55
C ARG A 128 13.38 11.06 -1.97
N ARG A 129 14.63 10.66 -1.72
CA ARG A 129 14.98 9.40 -1.05
C ARG A 129 14.31 9.27 0.32
N LEU A 130 14.23 8.03 0.81
CA LEU A 130 13.78 7.76 2.18
C LEU A 130 14.67 8.54 3.17
N PRO A 131 14.09 9.19 4.19
CA PRO A 131 12.75 8.96 4.75
C PRO A 131 11.60 9.82 4.21
N ALA A 132 11.74 10.55 3.10
CA ALA A 132 10.73 11.51 2.64
C ALA A 132 9.30 10.93 2.55
N ALA A 133 9.15 9.74 1.94
CA ALA A 133 7.85 9.08 1.86
C ALA A 133 7.25 8.76 3.25
N TYR A 134 8.08 8.46 4.25
CA TYR A 134 7.60 8.21 5.62
C TYR A 134 7.14 9.49 6.33
N GLU A 135 7.76 10.62 6.03
CA GLU A 135 7.32 11.93 6.52
C GLU A 135 5.97 12.31 5.92
N ASP A 136 5.77 12.03 4.63
CA ASP A 136 4.49 12.25 3.93
C ASP A 136 3.39 11.36 4.52
N ALA A 137 3.71 10.08 4.77
CA ALA A 137 2.82 9.13 5.44
C ALA A 137 2.42 9.60 6.85
N ALA A 138 3.38 10.06 7.66
CA ALA A 138 3.10 10.59 8.99
C ALA A 138 2.24 11.87 8.93
N SER A 139 2.51 12.74 7.95
CA SER A 139 1.73 13.96 7.71
C SER A 139 0.29 13.64 7.32
N ALA A 140 0.07 12.59 6.52
CA ALA A 140 -1.27 12.14 6.16
C ALA A 140 -2.08 11.59 7.36
N VAL A 141 -1.44 10.86 8.28
CA VAL A 141 -2.09 10.43 9.53
C VAL A 141 -2.43 11.64 10.41
N ALA A 142 -1.52 12.61 10.53
CA ALA A 142 -1.77 13.84 11.28
C ALA A 142 -2.90 14.68 10.66
N TRP A 143 -2.98 14.72 9.33
CA TRP A 143 -4.07 15.36 8.59
C TRP A 143 -5.41 14.72 8.92
N LEU A 144 -5.53 13.38 8.91
CA LEU A 144 -6.77 12.69 9.26
C LEU A 144 -7.27 13.03 10.69
N ARG A 145 -6.35 13.25 11.63
CA ARG A 145 -6.70 13.62 13.01
C ARG A 145 -7.32 15.02 13.12
N THR A 146 -6.94 15.94 12.24
CA THR A 146 -7.24 17.38 12.37
C THR A 146 -8.10 17.93 11.24
N THR A 147 -8.40 17.12 10.24
CA THR A 147 -9.10 17.55 9.04
C THR A 147 -10.56 17.96 9.32
N ALA A 148 -10.99 19.01 8.64
CA ALA A 148 -12.39 19.42 8.52
C ALA A 148 -12.94 19.08 7.12
N ASP A 149 -12.29 18.17 6.41
CA ASP A 149 -12.69 17.76 5.08
C ASP A 149 -14.15 17.24 5.09
N PRO A 150 -15.04 17.73 4.20
CA PRO A 150 -16.46 17.40 4.25
C PRO A 150 -16.78 15.90 4.10
N TRP A 151 -16.01 15.15 3.32
CA TRP A 151 -16.26 13.72 3.13
C TRP A 151 -15.86 12.94 4.37
N VAL A 152 -14.68 13.25 4.92
CA VAL A 152 -14.20 12.61 6.16
C VAL A 152 -15.12 12.95 7.34
N ALA A 153 -15.50 14.23 7.47
CA ALA A 153 -16.37 14.69 8.56
C ALA A 153 -17.78 14.08 8.49
N ALA A 154 -18.38 13.99 7.30
CA ALA A 154 -19.75 13.49 7.14
C ALA A 154 -19.83 11.95 7.13
N HIS A 155 -18.82 11.26 6.58
CA HIS A 155 -18.92 9.83 6.27
C HIS A 155 -17.89 8.96 6.98
N GLY A 156 -16.67 9.45 7.26
CA GLY A 156 -15.60 8.64 7.85
C GLY A 156 -15.71 8.52 9.37
N ASP A 157 -15.46 7.35 9.95
CA ASP A 157 -15.38 7.08 11.38
C ASP A 157 -13.91 6.95 11.80
N LEU A 158 -13.37 8.03 12.38
CA LEU A 158 -11.97 8.09 12.81
C LEU A 158 -11.67 7.19 14.01
N SER A 159 -12.68 6.67 14.73
CA SER A 159 -12.46 5.63 15.74
C SER A 159 -12.10 4.27 15.13
N ARG A 160 -12.29 4.14 13.80
CA ARG A 160 -12.02 2.95 12.97
C ARG A 160 -11.09 3.33 11.82
N CYS A 161 -9.95 3.95 12.16
CA CYS A 161 -8.93 4.36 11.20
C CYS A 161 -7.85 3.27 11.04
N TYR A 162 -7.57 2.86 9.81
CA TYR A 162 -6.55 1.87 9.46
C TYR A 162 -5.56 2.47 8.48
N VAL A 163 -4.30 2.03 8.56
CA VAL A 163 -3.27 2.39 7.57
C VAL A 163 -2.95 1.14 6.78
N MET A 164 -3.04 1.24 5.46
CA MET A 164 -2.78 0.15 4.53
C MET A 164 -1.73 0.54 3.53
N GLY A 165 -0.96 -0.43 3.04
CA GLY A 165 -0.30 -0.25 1.77
C GLY A 165 0.10 -1.57 1.12
N SER A 166 0.33 -1.51 -0.19
CA SER A 166 0.82 -2.62 -1.01
C SER A 166 2.29 -2.39 -1.35
N SER A 167 3.13 -3.44 -1.29
CA SER A 167 4.55 -3.36 -1.66
C SER A 167 5.28 -2.25 -0.87
N SER A 168 5.91 -1.26 -1.52
CA SER A 168 6.55 -0.12 -0.86
C SER A 168 5.61 0.66 0.04
N GLY A 169 4.32 0.73 -0.31
CA GLY A 169 3.30 1.29 0.56
C GLY A 169 3.08 0.48 1.83
N GLY A 170 3.23 -0.86 1.79
CA GLY A 170 3.18 -1.71 2.98
C GLY A 170 4.35 -1.45 3.91
N ASN A 171 5.55 -1.21 3.35
CA ASN A 171 6.70 -0.73 4.10
C ASN A 171 6.42 0.65 4.76
N MET A 172 5.87 1.60 3.99
CA MET A 172 5.46 2.90 4.52
C MET A 172 4.42 2.80 5.63
N ALA A 173 3.44 1.88 5.51
CA ALA A 173 2.39 1.69 6.50
C ALA A 173 2.95 1.25 7.86
N PHE A 174 3.92 0.33 7.85
CA PHE A 174 4.65 -0.07 9.05
C PHE A 174 5.36 1.14 9.70
N PHE A 175 6.12 1.88 8.89
CA PHE A 175 6.88 3.04 9.34
C PHE A 175 6.04 4.25 9.75
N ALA A 176 4.84 4.40 9.20
CA ALA A 176 3.85 5.37 9.64
C ALA A 176 3.34 4.99 11.03
N GLY A 177 2.95 3.72 11.24
CA GLY A 177 2.53 3.21 12.55
C GLY A 177 3.57 3.48 13.65
N LEU A 178 4.85 3.23 13.38
CA LEU A 178 5.93 3.59 14.30
C LEU A 178 5.97 5.09 14.60
N ARG A 179 5.94 5.95 13.58
CA ARG A 179 6.10 7.40 13.74
C ARG A 179 4.88 8.08 14.37
N THR A 180 3.69 7.52 14.21
CA THR A 180 2.43 8.20 14.57
C THR A 180 1.71 7.59 15.77
N ARG A 181 2.33 6.64 16.48
CA ARG A 181 1.73 5.97 17.66
C ARG A 181 1.19 6.95 18.71
N ALA A 182 1.88 8.07 18.95
CA ALA A 182 1.45 9.09 19.90
C ALA A 182 0.17 9.85 19.51
N LEU A 183 -0.30 9.69 18.27
CA LEU A 183 -1.57 10.27 17.81
C LEU A 183 -2.77 9.44 18.25
N ASP A 184 -2.58 8.16 18.62
CA ASP A 184 -3.62 7.22 19.07
C ASP A 184 -4.85 7.18 18.13
N LEU A 185 -4.60 7.30 16.83
CA LEU A 185 -5.64 7.31 15.79
C LEU A 185 -5.74 5.96 15.08
N VAL A 186 -4.60 5.32 14.80
CA VAL A 186 -4.51 4.14 13.94
C VAL A 186 -4.82 2.89 14.74
N ARG A 187 -5.91 2.20 14.36
CA ARG A 187 -6.41 0.98 14.98
C ARG A 187 -5.78 -0.30 14.46
N GLY A 188 -5.20 -0.26 13.27
CA GLY A 188 -4.48 -1.39 12.72
C GLY A 188 -3.71 -1.05 11.44
N LEU A 189 -2.69 -1.85 11.19
CA LEU A 189 -1.86 -1.78 9.99
C LEU A 189 -2.18 -2.96 9.07
N LEU A 190 -2.50 -2.66 7.82
CA LEU A 190 -2.79 -3.64 6.77
C LEU A 190 -1.59 -3.67 5.81
N LEU A 191 -0.66 -4.56 6.09
CA LEU A 191 0.64 -4.66 5.41
C LEU A 191 0.53 -5.71 4.31
N HIS A 192 0.14 -5.28 3.09
CA HIS A 192 0.02 -6.18 1.95
C HIS A 192 1.34 -6.29 1.18
N GLN A 193 1.87 -7.51 1.08
CA GLN A 193 3.13 -7.81 0.41
C GLN A 193 4.25 -6.79 0.75
N PRO A 194 4.47 -6.46 2.04
CA PRO A 194 5.28 -5.31 2.40
C PRO A 194 6.71 -5.45 1.85
N TYR A 195 7.18 -4.38 1.20
CA TYR A 195 8.46 -4.37 0.49
C TYR A 195 9.62 -4.22 1.46
N PHE A 196 10.27 -5.35 1.75
CA PHE A 196 11.47 -5.44 2.57
C PHE A 196 12.59 -6.16 1.79
N GLY A 197 13.81 -6.02 2.26
CA GLY A 197 14.99 -6.61 1.64
C GLY A 197 16.09 -6.89 2.66
N GLY A 198 17.30 -7.01 2.15
CA GLY A 198 18.52 -7.29 2.90
C GLY A 198 19.69 -7.45 1.95
N VAL A 199 20.91 -7.42 2.49
CA VAL A 199 22.11 -7.67 1.67
C VAL A 199 22.16 -9.14 1.24
N GLU A 200 22.00 -10.06 2.19
CA GLU A 200 21.95 -11.50 1.95
C GLU A 200 20.63 -11.92 1.32
N ARG A 201 20.67 -12.69 0.23
CA ARG A 201 19.46 -13.12 -0.49
C ARG A 201 18.71 -14.21 0.24
N THR A 202 17.38 -14.11 0.26
CA THR A 202 16.53 -15.23 0.65
C THR A 202 16.45 -16.26 -0.48
N PRO A 203 16.00 -17.51 -0.20
CA PRO A 203 15.75 -18.49 -1.24
C PRO A 203 14.75 -18.03 -2.31
N SER A 204 13.69 -17.30 -1.94
CA SER A 204 12.72 -16.72 -2.89
C SER A 204 13.36 -15.67 -3.81
N GLU A 205 14.14 -14.73 -3.26
CA GLU A 205 14.85 -13.72 -4.06
C GLU A 205 15.89 -14.35 -4.99
N ALA A 206 16.61 -15.37 -4.52
CA ALA A 206 17.62 -16.06 -5.33
C ALA A 206 17.04 -16.76 -6.58
N ARG A 207 15.73 -17.02 -6.61
CA ARG A 207 15.03 -17.62 -7.76
C ARG A 207 14.29 -16.59 -8.63
N SER A 208 14.45 -15.29 -8.39
CA SER A 208 13.65 -14.25 -9.04
C SER A 208 14.39 -13.49 -10.15
N GLU A 209 15.44 -14.07 -10.74
CA GLU A 209 16.22 -13.42 -11.80
C GLU A 209 15.35 -12.98 -13.00
N ASP A 210 14.40 -13.84 -13.38
CA ASP A 210 13.47 -13.64 -14.49
C ASP A 210 12.01 -13.54 -14.03
N ASP A 211 11.77 -13.15 -12.77
CA ASP A 211 10.40 -12.90 -12.31
C ASP A 211 9.73 -11.81 -13.18
N ALA A 212 8.48 -12.05 -13.56
CA ALA A 212 7.76 -11.18 -14.49
C ALA A 212 7.42 -9.82 -13.88
N MET A 213 7.16 -9.74 -12.57
CA MET A 213 6.71 -8.52 -11.90
C MET A 213 7.86 -7.80 -11.18
N LEU A 214 8.69 -8.54 -10.46
CA LEU A 214 9.78 -7.97 -9.67
C LEU A 214 11.07 -8.78 -9.88
N PRO A 215 11.68 -8.68 -11.08
CA PRO A 215 12.94 -9.34 -11.35
C PRO A 215 14.04 -8.83 -10.40
N LEU A 216 15.00 -9.68 -10.07
CA LEU A 216 16.03 -9.39 -9.06
C LEU A 216 16.79 -8.07 -9.33
N GLU A 217 17.11 -7.80 -10.59
CA GLU A 217 17.76 -6.57 -11.02
C GLU A 217 16.89 -5.32 -10.75
N ALA A 218 15.60 -5.39 -11.03
CA ALA A 218 14.68 -4.29 -10.73
C ALA A 218 14.60 -4.05 -9.22
N ASN A 219 14.51 -5.11 -8.42
CA ASN A 219 14.48 -5.00 -6.96
C ASN A 219 15.74 -4.30 -6.42
N ASP A 220 16.92 -4.68 -6.90
CA ASP A 220 18.19 -4.05 -6.52
C ASP A 220 18.23 -2.58 -6.92
N ARG A 221 17.80 -2.26 -8.14
CA ARG A 221 17.74 -0.90 -8.65
C ARG A 221 16.82 -0.04 -7.79
N LEU A 222 15.60 -0.50 -7.49
CA LEU A 222 14.62 0.23 -6.69
C LEU A 222 15.16 0.55 -5.29
N TRP A 223 15.76 -0.42 -4.59
CA TRP A 223 16.39 -0.15 -3.28
C TRP A 223 17.56 0.83 -3.38
N SER A 224 18.42 0.73 -4.41
CA SER A 224 19.54 1.66 -4.58
C SER A 224 19.10 3.11 -4.88
N LEU A 225 17.95 3.27 -5.54
CA LEU A 225 17.32 4.57 -5.77
C LEU A 225 16.61 5.11 -4.52
N ALA A 226 15.97 4.25 -3.73
CA ALA A 226 15.14 4.65 -2.61
C ALA A 226 15.91 4.96 -1.31
N LEU A 227 16.95 4.19 -1.00
CA LEU A 227 17.67 4.31 0.26
C LEU A 227 18.51 5.60 0.35
N PRO A 228 18.87 6.05 1.57
CA PRO A 228 19.83 7.13 1.75
C PRO A 228 21.15 6.86 0.99
N PRO A 229 21.82 7.90 0.45
CA PRO A 229 23.11 7.71 -0.21
C PRO A 229 24.13 7.02 0.71
N GLY A 230 24.78 5.97 0.20
CA GLY A 230 25.77 5.20 0.95
C GLY A 230 25.19 4.11 1.88
N ALA A 231 23.88 4.03 2.04
CA ALA A 231 23.24 2.92 2.75
C ALA A 231 23.22 1.64 1.89
N ASP A 232 23.38 0.50 2.54
CA ASP A 232 23.09 -0.81 1.96
C ASP A 232 21.68 -1.28 2.34
N ARG A 233 21.33 -2.50 1.92
CA ARG A 233 19.99 -3.07 2.15
C ARG A 233 19.77 -3.64 3.54
N ASP A 234 20.78 -3.62 4.41
CA ASP A 234 20.58 -3.91 5.83
C ASP A 234 20.22 -2.66 6.65
N HIS A 235 20.13 -1.51 6.00
CA HIS A 235 19.55 -0.29 6.57
C HIS A 235 18.12 -0.54 7.08
N GLU A 236 17.73 0.09 8.19
CA GLU A 236 16.44 -0.12 8.88
C GLU A 236 15.21 0.01 7.96
N PHE A 237 15.26 0.92 7.00
CA PHE A 237 14.20 1.15 6.00
C PHE A 237 13.97 -0.04 5.05
N CYS A 238 15.00 -0.85 4.81
CA CYS A 238 14.94 -2.03 3.95
C CYS A 238 14.80 -3.31 4.76
N ASN A 239 15.56 -3.46 5.84
CA ASN A 239 15.62 -4.66 6.68
C ASN A 239 15.29 -4.34 8.15
N PRO A 240 14.03 -4.01 8.48
CA PRO A 240 13.67 -3.61 9.83
C PRO A 240 13.85 -4.73 10.86
N ALA A 241 13.64 -5.99 10.47
CA ALA A 241 13.83 -7.13 11.37
C ALA A 241 15.28 -7.26 11.88
N ARG A 242 16.25 -6.74 11.13
CA ARG A 242 17.66 -6.72 11.51
C ARG A 242 18.07 -5.45 12.27
N ALA A 243 17.51 -4.30 11.93
CA ALA A 243 18.05 -3.01 12.34
C ALA A 243 17.12 -2.16 13.23
N VAL A 244 15.83 -2.48 13.33
CA VAL A 244 14.89 -1.80 14.25
C VAL A 244 14.95 -2.49 15.62
N ALA A 245 15.19 -1.70 16.66
CA ALA A 245 15.20 -2.18 18.03
C ALA A 245 13.80 -2.68 18.46
N PRO A 246 13.69 -3.83 19.15
CA PRO A 246 12.41 -4.38 19.61
C PRO A 246 11.54 -3.39 20.39
N GLU A 247 12.16 -2.55 21.22
CA GLU A 247 11.47 -1.57 22.05
C GLU A 247 10.77 -0.49 21.21
N ALA A 248 11.23 -0.26 19.97
CA ALA A 248 10.59 0.67 19.05
C ALA A 248 9.20 0.19 18.60
N LEU A 249 8.89 -1.12 18.75
CA LEU A 249 7.58 -1.69 18.42
C LEU A 249 6.52 -1.47 19.50
N ALA A 250 6.93 -1.00 20.70
CA ALA A 250 5.99 -0.75 21.79
C ALA A 250 4.90 0.26 21.38
N GLY A 251 3.64 -0.13 21.57
CA GLY A 251 2.49 0.70 21.22
C GLY A 251 2.13 0.71 19.72
N LEU A 252 2.74 -0.18 18.91
CA LEU A 252 2.28 -0.39 17.55
C LEU A 252 0.88 -1.03 17.55
N PRO A 253 -0.06 -0.56 16.71
CA PRO A 253 -1.37 -1.18 16.62
C PRO A 253 -1.27 -2.57 15.98
N ARG A 254 -2.33 -3.36 16.09
CA ARG A 254 -2.40 -4.71 15.51
C ARG A 254 -2.09 -4.69 14.01
N CYS A 255 -1.43 -5.73 13.51
CA CYS A 255 -0.99 -5.85 12.14
C CYS A 255 -1.67 -7.03 11.43
N LEU A 256 -2.14 -6.82 10.22
CA LEU A 256 -2.37 -7.86 9.23
C LEU A 256 -1.17 -7.85 8.27
N VAL A 257 -0.44 -8.96 8.18
CA VAL A 257 0.61 -9.14 7.17
C VAL A 257 0.12 -10.16 6.15
N THR A 258 0.02 -9.75 4.90
CA THR A 258 -0.38 -10.63 3.79
C THR A 258 0.72 -10.76 2.75
N GLY A 259 0.72 -11.86 2.02
CA GLY A 259 1.75 -12.20 1.04
C GLY A 259 1.31 -13.34 0.13
N ASN A 260 1.88 -13.39 -1.07
CA ASN A 260 1.57 -14.43 -2.04
C ASN A 260 2.76 -15.37 -2.24
N ARG A 261 2.49 -16.64 -2.49
CA ARG A 261 3.52 -17.71 -2.53
C ARG A 261 4.56 -17.50 -3.62
N ASP A 262 4.17 -16.92 -4.74
CA ASP A 262 5.05 -16.72 -5.91
C ASP A 262 5.64 -15.29 -5.94
N ASP A 263 5.50 -14.53 -4.85
CA ASP A 263 6.17 -13.23 -4.68
C ASP A 263 7.68 -13.44 -4.40
N PRO A 264 8.59 -12.79 -5.15
CA PRO A 264 10.03 -12.82 -4.88
C PRO A 264 10.44 -12.46 -3.45
N LEU A 265 9.63 -11.68 -2.74
CA LEU A 265 9.90 -11.20 -1.39
C LEU A 265 9.19 -12.00 -0.31
N ILE A 266 8.54 -13.12 -0.66
CA ILE A 266 7.69 -13.84 0.28
C ILE A 266 8.44 -14.30 1.55
N ASP A 267 9.71 -14.70 1.43
CA ASP A 267 10.49 -15.08 2.61
C ASP A 267 10.74 -13.86 3.52
N ARG A 268 11.00 -12.68 2.96
CA ARG A 268 11.13 -11.42 3.73
C ARG A 268 9.85 -11.09 4.48
N GLN A 269 8.71 -11.24 3.83
CA GLN A 269 7.39 -10.97 4.41
C GLN A 269 7.09 -11.95 5.56
N ARG A 270 7.43 -13.23 5.39
CA ARG A 270 7.32 -14.27 6.43
C ARG A 270 8.29 -14.02 7.59
N ASP A 271 9.54 -13.67 7.30
CA ASP A 271 10.55 -13.31 8.31
C ASP A 271 10.10 -12.11 9.13
N PHE A 272 9.63 -11.05 8.47
CA PHE A 272 9.11 -9.86 9.12
C PHE A 272 7.90 -10.17 10.02
N ALA A 273 6.95 -10.98 9.52
CA ALA A 273 5.78 -11.39 10.30
C ALA A 273 6.15 -12.22 11.53
N ARG A 274 7.14 -13.12 11.42
CA ARG A 274 7.70 -13.85 12.55
C ARG A 274 8.36 -12.92 13.54
N TRP A 275 9.24 -12.03 13.06
CA TRP A 275 9.94 -11.06 13.89
C TRP A 275 8.97 -10.21 14.72
N LEU A 276 7.90 -9.67 14.12
CA LEU A 276 6.88 -8.91 14.85
C LEU A 276 6.18 -9.73 15.94
N ARG A 277 5.92 -11.02 15.69
CA ARG A 277 5.30 -11.92 16.67
C ARG A 277 6.24 -12.24 17.83
N ASP A 278 7.51 -12.48 17.51
CA ASP A 278 8.52 -12.93 18.47
C ASP A 278 8.92 -11.82 19.46
N GLN A 279 8.83 -10.54 19.07
CA GLN A 279 9.11 -9.44 20.01
C GLN A 279 8.08 -9.35 21.15
N GLY A 280 6.87 -9.88 20.94
CA GLY A 280 5.75 -9.71 21.87
C GLY A 280 5.20 -8.27 21.88
N GLY A 281 3.94 -8.11 22.25
CA GLY A 281 3.31 -6.79 22.40
C GLY A 281 2.61 -6.22 21.14
N VAL A 282 2.71 -6.89 19.99
CA VAL A 282 1.91 -6.58 18.79
C VAL A 282 1.07 -7.78 18.40
N GLU A 283 -0.25 -7.60 18.23
CA GLU A 283 -1.10 -8.66 17.65
C GLU A 283 -0.83 -8.73 16.15
N VAL A 284 -0.41 -9.90 15.64
CA VAL A 284 -0.08 -10.09 14.22
C VAL A 284 -0.91 -11.22 13.60
N VAL A 285 -1.83 -10.85 12.72
CA VAL A 285 -2.57 -11.75 11.84
C VAL A 285 -1.73 -11.97 10.57
N VAL A 286 -1.47 -13.22 10.22
CA VAL A 286 -0.63 -13.57 9.05
C VAL A 286 -1.45 -14.35 8.03
N ARG A 287 -1.29 -13.95 6.76
CA ARG A 287 -1.96 -14.49 5.57
C ARG A 287 -0.97 -14.45 4.40
N THR A 288 0.10 -15.24 4.47
CA THR A 288 1.25 -15.16 3.53
C THR A 288 1.33 -16.33 2.54
N ASP A 289 0.40 -17.27 2.56
CA ASP A 289 0.45 -18.46 1.70
C ASP A 289 -0.63 -18.43 0.61
N HIS A 290 -1.09 -17.24 0.22
CA HIS A 290 -2.06 -17.06 -0.86
C HIS A 290 -1.45 -17.39 -2.22
N ALA A 291 -2.28 -17.90 -3.14
CA ALA A 291 -1.84 -18.08 -4.52
C ALA A 291 -1.73 -16.72 -5.23
N GLY A 292 -0.74 -16.58 -6.10
CA GLY A 292 -0.49 -15.37 -6.86
C GLY A 292 0.97 -14.93 -6.80
N SER A 293 1.30 -13.95 -7.64
CA SER A 293 2.59 -13.27 -7.68
C SER A 293 2.52 -11.92 -6.95
N HIS A 294 3.65 -11.20 -6.93
CA HIS A 294 3.71 -9.82 -6.44
C HIS A 294 2.67 -8.94 -7.15
N ALA A 295 1.94 -8.11 -6.41
CA ALA A 295 0.97 -7.13 -6.92
C ALA A 295 -0.19 -7.71 -7.79
N SER A 296 -0.43 -9.02 -7.74
CA SER A 296 -1.48 -9.66 -8.55
C SER A 296 -2.91 -9.24 -8.18
N GLU A 297 -3.13 -8.68 -6.99
CA GLU A 297 -4.38 -8.05 -6.55
C GLU A 297 -4.79 -6.84 -7.39
N LEU A 298 -3.86 -6.23 -8.14
CA LEU A 298 -4.13 -5.09 -9.00
C LEU A 298 -4.70 -5.50 -10.37
N PHE A 299 -4.53 -6.77 -10.76
CA PHE A 299 -4.80 -7.24 -12.12
C PHE A 299 -5.71 -8.47 -12.18
N VAL A 300 -5.82 -9.22 -11.08
CA VAL A 300 -6.61 -10.45 -11.00
C VAL A 300 -7.71 -10.27 -9.95
N PRO A 301 -9.00 -10.14 -10.35
CA PRO A 301 -10.10 -9.84 -9.44
C PRO A 301 -10.23 -10.80 -8.26
N GLU A 302 -9.95 -12.10 -8.46
CA GLU A 302 -10.00 -13.10 -7.40
C GLU A 302 -8.92 -12.87 -6.35
N ARG A 303 -7.73 -12.38 -6.75
CA ARG A 303 -6.65 -12.03 -5.80
C ARG A 303 -7.03 -10.78 -5.01
N ALA A 304 -7.65 -9.81 -5.67
CA ALA A 304 -8.18 -8.61 -5.01
C ALA A 304 -9.25 -8.97 -3.97
N GLU A 305 -10.19 -9.84 -4.32
CA GLU A 305 -11.26 -10.26 -3.42
C GLU A 305 -10.75 -11.05 -2.21
N GLU A 306 -9.73 -11.91 -2.39
CA GLU A 306 -9.05 -12.57 -1.26
C GLU A 306 -8.44 -11.56 -0.28
N LEU A 307 -7.78 -10.52 -0.78
CA LEU A 307 -7.26 -9.43 0.04
C LEU A 307 -8.39 -8.67 0.75
N PHE A 308 -9.44 -8.29 0.02
CA PHE A 308 -10.58 -7.56 0.59
C PHE A 308 -11.33 -8.38 1.64
N ALA A 309 -11.43 -9.71 1.47
CA ALA A 309 -11.98 -10.61 2.48
C ALA A 309 -11.15 -10.58 3.77
N ALA A 310 -9.83 -10.71 3.66
CA ALA A 310 -8.93 -10.62 4.82
C ALA A 310 -9.02 -9.25 5.51
N MET A 311 -9.15 -8.17 4.74
CA MET A 311 -9.36 -6.82 5.27
C MET A 311 -10.69 -6.70 6.03
N ARG A 312 -11.80 -7.19 5.46
CA ARG A 312 -13.11 -7.17 6.12
C ARG A 312 -13.08 -7.92 7.45
N GLU A 313 -12.48 -9.11 7.47
CA GLU A 313 -12.31 -9.89 8.71
C GLU A 313 -11.52 -9.10 9.74
N PHE A 314 -10.41 -8.50 9.33
CA PHE A 314 -9.53 -7.74 10.22
C PHE A 314 -10.22 -6.50 10.81
N VAL A 315 -10.88 -5.70 9.97
CA VAL A 315 -11.62 -4.49 10.37
C VAL A 315 -12.83 -4.84 11.26
N SER A 316 -13.56 -5.91 10.95
CA SER A 316 -14.75 -6.31 11.71
C SER A 316 -14.40 -6.86 13.10
N ALA A 317 -13.29 -7.61 13.21
CA ALA A 317 -12.82 -8.15 14.48
C ALA A 317 -12.47 -7.07 15.52
N ASP A 318 -12.12 -5.86 15.07
CA ASP A 318 -11.83 -4.72 15.95
C ASP A 318 -13.13 -4.04 16.45
N GLY A 319 -14.13 -3.91 15.56
CA GLY A 319 -15.44 -3.37 15.92
C GLY A 319 -16.18 -4.20 16.98
N ALA A 320 -16.09 -5.54 16.91
CA ALA A 320 -16.65 -6.43 17.93
C ALA A 320 -15.98 -6.29 19.30
N ARG A 321 -14.68 -5.93 19.34
CA ARG A 321 -13.93 -5.78 20.58
C ARG A 321 -14.22 -4.45 21.27
N GLY A 322 -14.35 -3.37 20.50
CA GLY A 322 -14.75 -2.06 21.04
C GLY A 322 -16.13 -2.10 21.72
N ALA A 323 -17.06 -2.89 21.18
CA ALA A 323 -18.39 -3.08 21.76
C ALA A 323 -18.42 -3.95 23.03
N ALA A 324 -17.45 -4.87 23.20
CA ALA A 324 -17.36 -5.74 24.38
C ALA A 324 -16.64 -5.10 25.58
N SER A 325 -15.97 -3.96 25.37
CA SER A 325 -15.27 -3.18 26.40
C SER A 325 -16.06 -1.96 26.90
N CYS A 326 -17.32 -1.80 26.49
CA CYS A 326 -18.23 -0.74 26.95
C CYS A 326 -19.33 -1.30 27.85
#